data_AF-A0A7V8YL94-F1
#
_entry.id   AF-A0A7V8YL94-F1
#
_cell.length_a   1.000
_cell.length_b   1.000
_cell.length_c   1.000
_cell.angle_alpha   90.00
_cell.angle_beta   90.00
_cell.angle_gamma   90.00
#
_symmetry.space_group_name_H-M   'P 1'
#
loop_
_entity.id
_entity.type
_entity.pdbx_description
1 polymer ?
#
loop_
_entity_poly.entity_id
_entity_poly.type
_entity_poly.pdbx_seq_one_letter_code
_entity_poly.pdbx_strand_id
1 'polypeptide(L)'
;IVVLGAAGSRDPRARADLLAAADALAQRLDTEVHAGYLASGEPKAAWLVAELRASGRRRVAAASWLLAPGLFHRRLAESGADVIADPLGVHPAVIRAVVSRYREAARTCSHLRRVFAAS
;
A
#
# COMPACT_ATOMS: atom_id res chain seq x y z
N ILE A 1 -3.76 13.89 9.96
CA ILE A 1 -4.52 13.20 8.91
C ILE A 1 -3.57 12.74 7.82
N VAL A 2 -3.79 11.53 7.32
CA VAL A 2 -2.90 10.86 6.37
C VAL A 2 -3.72 10.34 5.17
N VAL A 3 -3.15 10.41 3.97
CA VAL A 3 -3.63 9.68 2.80
C VAL A 3 -2.66 8.53 2.54
N LEU A 4 -3.15 7.29 2.57
CA LEU A 4 -2.36 6.11 2.19
C LEU A 4 -2.54 5.86 0.69
N GLY A 5 -1.50 6.16 -0.08
CA GLY A 5 -1.53 6.10 -1.54
C GLY A 5 -1.06 4.76 -2.09
N ALA A 6 -1.90 4.10 -2.88
CA ALA A 6 -1.56 2.88 -3.61
C ALA A 6 -1.65 3.07 -5.13
N ALA A 7 -0.93 2.24 -5.90
CA ALA A 7 -0.96 2.28 -7.36
C ALA A 7 -2.38 2.14 -7.93
N GLY A 8 -3.20 1.28 -7.32
CA GLY A 8 -4.50 0.87 -7.84
C GLY A 8 -4.45 -0.49 -8.51
N SER A 9 -5.50 -1.27 -8.29
CA SER A 9 -5.68 -2.62 -8.84
C SER A 9 -7.16 -2.87 -9.11
N ARG A 10 -7.44 -3.71 -10.11
CA ARG A 10 -8.78 -4.25 -10.34
C ARG A 10 -9.07 -5.50 -9.51
N ASP A 11 -8.06 -6.07 -8.85
CA ASP A 11 -8.22 -7.21 -7.96
C ASP A 11 -8.90 -6.75 -6.65
N PRO A 12 -10.10 -7.28 -6.31
CA PRO A 12 -10.79 -6.92 -5.09
C PRO A 12 -9.99 -7.25 -3.82
N ARG A 13 -9.09 -8.24 -3.87
CA ARG A 13 -8.22 -8.59 -2.74
C ARG A 13 -7.20 -7.49 -2.48
N ALA A 14 -6.60 -6.94 -3.53
CA ALA A 14 -5.66 -5.83 -3.39
C ALA A 14 -6.33 -4.57 -2.81
N ARG A 15 -7.62 -4.36 -3.10
CA ARG A 15 -8.42 -3.30 -2.46
C ARG A 15 -8.65 -3.59 -0.98
N ALA A 16 -9.01 -4.82 -0.62
CA ALA A 16 -9.20 -5.21 0.78
C ALA A 16 -7.90 -5.05 1.59
N ASP A 17 -6.75 -5.46 1.01
CA ASP A 17 -5.43 -5.30 1.62
C ASP A 17 -5.09 -3.83 1.88
N LEU A 18 -5.40 -2.92 0.94
CA LEU A 18 -5.19 -1.49 1.12
C LEU A 18 -6.02 -0.92 2.26
N LEU A 19 -7.31 -1.29 2.35
CA LEU A 19 -8.19 -0.82 3.43
C LEU A 19 -7.70 -1.34 4.79
N ALA A 20 -7.34 -2.62 4.87
CA ALA A 20 -6.78 -3.19 6.10
C ALA A 20 -5.46 -2.50 6.51
N ALA A 21 -4.61 -2.15 5.54
CA ALA A 21 -3.38 -1.40 5.79
C ALA A 21 -3.67 0.04 6.27
N ALA A 22 -4.69 0.70 5.73
CA ALA A 22 -5.12 2.03 6.18
C ALA A 22 -5.62 1.98 7.64
N ASP A 23 -6.45 1.00 7.98
CA ASP A 23 -6.97 0.82 9.34
C ASP A 23 -5.83 0.55 10.34
N ALA A 24 -4.90 -0.35 10.00
CA ALA A 24 -3.75 -0.66 10.84
C ALA A 24 -2.84 0.57 11.04
N LEU A 25 -2.66 1.38 9.99
CA LEU A 25 -1.88 2.60 10.08
C LEU A 25 -2.59 3.66 10.95
N ALA A 26 -3.92 3.78 10.83
CA ALA A 26 -4.73 4.69 11.63
C ALA A 26 -4.59 4.35 13.13
N GLN A 27 -4.73 3.07 13.48
CA GLN A 27 -4.54 2.59 14.84
C GLN A 27 -3.13 2.86 15.36
N ARG A 28 -2.11 2.67 14.51
CA ARG A 28 -0.71 2.88 14.92
C ARG A 28 -0.37 4.35 15.15
N LEU A 29 -0.94 5.25 14.36
CA LEU A 29 -0.65 6.69 14.40
C LEU A 29 -1.63 7.49 15.25
N ASP A 30 -2.70 6.85 15.74
CA ASP A 30 -3.82 7.50 16.42
C ASP A 30 -4.36 8.70 15.62
N THR A 31 -4.55 8.50 14.31
CA THR A 31 -5.00 9.56 13.40
C THR A 31 -5.82 9.00 12.25
N GLU A 32 -6.66 9.85 11.66
CA GLU A 32 -7.46 9.53 10.49
C GLU A 32 -6.57 9.23 9.26
N VAL A 33 -6.82 8.09 8.60
CA VAL A 33 -6.12 7.63 7.39
C VAL A 33 -7.13 7.33 6.29
N HIS A 34 -7.01 7.99 5.14
CA HIS A 34 -7.84 7.71 3.96
C HIS A 34 -7.05 6.94 2.91
N ALA A 35 -7.62 5.84 2.39
CA ALA A 35 -7.04 5.10 1.28
C ALA A 35 -7.31 5.83 -0.05
N GLY A 36 -6.25 6.07 -0.83
CA GLY A 36 -6.33 6.75 -2.12
C GLY A 36 -5.53 6.05 -3.21
N TYR A 37 -5.95 6.25 -4.47
CA TYR A 37 -5.34 5.61 -5.63
C TYR A 37 -4.53 6.58 -6.51
N LEU A 38 -3.48 6.06 -7.14
CA LEU A 38 -2.51 6.80 -7.95
C LEU A 38 -2.62 6.52 -9.46
N ALA A 39 -3.41 5.53 -9.84
CA ALA A 39 -3.72 5.24 -11.23
C ALA A 39 -5.15 4.74 -11.39
N SER A 40 -5.39 3.45 -11.11
CA SER A 40 -6.71 2.83 -11.27
C SER A 40 -7.48 2.82 -9.95
N GLY A 41 -8.80 2.97 -10.02
CA GLY A 41 -9.66 3.04 -8.84
C GLY A 41 -9.90 4.46 -8.33
N GLU A 42 -10.88 4.58 -7.45
CA GLU A 42 -11.31 5.83 -6.81
C GLU A 42 -11.48 5.61 -5.30
N PRO A 43 -11.26 6.65 -4.48
CA PRO A 43 -10.91 8.03 -4.86
C PRO A 43 -9.42 8.23 -5.22
N LYS A 44 -9.10 9.22 -6.06
CA LYS A 44 -7.70 9.63 -6.32
C LYS A 44 -7.06 10.25 -5.08
N ALA A 45 -5.79 9.93 -4.83
CA ALA A 45 -5.02 10.50 -3.72
C ALA A 45 -4.95 12.04 -3.79
N ALA A 46 -4.69 12.61 -4.97
CA ALA A 46 -4.67 14.07 -5.15
C ALA A 46 -6.03 14.74 -4.86
N TRP A 47 -7.12 14.08 -5.26
CA TRP A 47 -8.48 14.56 -4.97
C TRP A 47 -8.76 14.54 -3.46
N LEU A 48 -8.41 13.45 -2.76
CA LEU A 48 -8.54 13.36 -1.30
C LEU A 48 -7.77 14.47 -0.59
N VAL A 49 -6.51 14.72 -0.99
CA VAL A 49 -5.71 15.79 -0.38
C VAL A 49 -6.40 17.14 -0.57
N ALA A 50 -6.91 17.44 -1.77
CA ALA A 50 -7.63 18.68 -2.05
C ALA A 50 -8.91 18.81 -1.21
N GLU A 51 -9.71 17.74 -1.11
CA GLU A 51 -10.94 17.71 -0.31
C GLU A 51 -10.66 17.93 1.19
N LEU A 52 -9.65 17.25 1.73
CA LEU A 52 -9.24 17.42 3.13
C LEU A 52 -8.78 18.85 3.42
N ARG A 53 -8.08 19.49 2.48
CA ARG A 53 -7.72 20.90 2.63
C ARG A 53 -8.95 21.81 2.58
N ALA A 54 -9.87 21.56 1.66
CA ALA A 54 -11.12 22.31 1.54
C ALA A 54 -11.99 22.20 2.81
N SER A 55 -11.93 21.08 3.52
CA SER A 55 -12.58 20.90 4.83
C SER A 55 -11.80 21.51 6.02
N GLY A 56 -10.75 22.29 5.75
CA GLY A 56 -10.00 23.05 6.77
C GLY A 56 -8.83 22.29 7.39
N ARG A 57 -8.45 21.11 6.90
CA ARG A 57 -7.25 20.42 7.38
C ARG A 57 -5.99 21.17 6.91
N ARG A 58 -5.28 21.76 7.87
CA ARG A 58 -4.07 22.57 7.59
C ARG A 58 -2.84 21.77 7.20
N ARG A 59 -2.75 20.50 7.63
CA ARG A 59 -1.61 19.62 7.36
C ARG A 59 -2.07 18.23 6.96
N VAL A 60 -1.71 17.79 5.76
CA VAL A 60 -2.04 16.48 5.18
C VAL A 60 -0.73 15.77 4.84
N ALA A 61 -0.51 14.58 5.40
CA ALA A 61 0.62 13.73 5.05
C ALA A 61 0.19 12.63 4.08
N ALA A 62 1.11 12.18 3.22
CA ALA A 62 0.91 11.08 2.29
C ALA A 62 1.86 9.92 2.63
N ALA A 63 1.29 8.77 2.98
CA ALA A 63 2.03 7.53 3.17
C ALA A 63 2.06 6.72 1.87
N SER A 64 3.18 6.09 1.57
CA SER A 64 3.37 5.33 0.33
C SER A 64 3.11 3.83 0.53
N TRP A 65 2.03 3.31 -0.04
CA TRP A 65 1.79 1.87 -0.17
C TRP A 65 2.39 1.32 -1.47
N LEU A 66 3.69 1.57 -1.66
CA LEU A 66 4.45 1.22 -2.86
C LEU A 66 5.76 0.55 -2.45
N LEU A 67 6.20 -0.44 -3.24
CA LEU A 67 7.45 -1.16 -2.96
C LEU A 67 8.70 -0.46 -3.49
N ALA A 68 8.56 0.40 -4.50
CA ALA A 68 9.70 1.02 -5.16
C ALA A 68 9.37 2.44 -5.63
N PRO A 69 10.39 3.31 -5.80
CA PRO A 69 10.25 4.55 -6.52
C PRO A 69 9.78 4.31 -7.95
N GLY A 70 9.14 5.31 -8.56
CA GLY A 70 8.68 5.23 -9.94
C GLY A 70 7.48 6.13 -10.20
N LEU A 71 6.75 5.86 -11.29
CA LEU A 71 5.63 6.67 -11.75
C LEU A 71 4.58 6.92 -10.65
N PHE A 72 4.17 5.88 -9.93
CA PHE A 72 3.14 6.03 -8.89
C PHE A 72 3.65 6.84 -7.71
N HIS A 73 4.91 6.65 -7.30
CA HIS A 73 5.49 7.45 -6.22
C HIS A 73 5.61 8.94 -6.61
N ARG A 74 5.97 9.24 -7.87
CA ARG A 74 5.95 10.62 -8.40
C ARG A 74 4.55 11.24 -8.34
N ARG A 75 3.51 10.50 -8.76
CA ARG A 75 2.12 10.96 -8.64
C ARG A 75 1.69 11.20 -7.20
N LEU A 76 2.20 10.41 -6.26
CA LEU A 76 1.94 10.64 -4.83
C LEU A 76 2.63 11.92 -4.37
N ALA A 77 3.86 12.17 -4.83
CA ALA A 77 4.58 13.40 -4.53
C ALA A 77 3.88 14.65 -5.12
N GLU A 78 3.21 14.50 -6.26
CA GLU A 78 2.43 15.55 -6.93
C GLU A 78 1.02 15.73 -6.36
N SER A 79 0.63 14.98 -5.30
CA SER A 79 -0.73 15.01 -4.74
C SER A 79 -1.10 16.30 -4.00
N GLY A 80 -0.11 17.16 -3.69
CA GLY A 80 -0.29 18.38 -2.90
C GLY A 80 -0.26 18.16 -1.37
N ALA A 81 0.16 16.99 -0.90
CA ALA A 81 0.40 16.72 0.50
C ALA A 81 1.65 17.48 1.02
N ASP A 82 1.64 17.86 2.30
CA ASP A 82 2.74 18.63 2.92
C ASP A 82 3.98 17.76 3.21
N VAL A 83 3.75 16.47 3.44
CA VAL A 83 4.80 15.49 3.75
C VAL A 83 4.49 14.24 2.97
N ILE A 84 5.47 13.73 2.23
CA ILE A 84 5.36 12.47 1.49
C ILE A 84 6.39 11.50 2.05
N ALA A 85 5.94 10.33 2.47
CA ALA A 85 6.83 9.25 2.87
C ALA A 85 7.48 8.59 1.65
N ASP A 86 8.70 8.10 1.85
CA ASP A 86 9.35 7.23 0.87
C ASP A 86 8.57 5.91 0.67
N PRO A 87 8.73 5.23 -0.48
CA PRO A 87 8.22 3.88 -0.67
C PRO A 87 8.77 2.92 0.38
N LEU A 88 8.06 1.82 0.62
CA LEU A 88 8.48 0.78 1.57
C LEU A 88 9.88 0.22 1.25
N GLY A 89 10.23 0.14 -0.03
CA GLY A 89 11.59 -0.17 -0.47
C GLY A 89 12.11 -1.50 0.09
N VAL A 90 13.36 -1.45 0.53
CA VAL A 90 14.10 -2.58 1.12
C VAL A 90 13.94 -2.70 2.63
N HIS A 91 12.84 -2.17 3.19
CA HIS A 91 12.61 -2.24 4.63
C HIS A 91 12.68 -3.71 5.12
N PRO A 92 13.39 -4.02 6.23
CA PRO A 92 13.61 -5.40 6.67
C PRO A 92 12.33 -6.24 6.83
N ALA A 93 11.21 -5.61 7.20
CA ALA A 93 9.92 -6.29 7.28
C ALA A 93 9.39 -6.75 5.92
N VAL A 94 9.59 -5.97 4.85
CA VAL A 94 9.20 -6.35 3.48
C VAL A 94 10.05 -7.52 3.00
N ILE A 95 11.37 -7.46 3.23
CA ILE A 95 12.29 -8.55 2.89
C ILE A 95 11.86 -9.84 3.59
N ARG A 96 11.57 -9.78 4.90
CA ARG A 96 11.09 -10.94 5.66
C ARG A 96 9.78 -11.49 5.11
N ALA A 97 8.82 -10.63 4.76
CA ALA A 97 7.54 -11.05 4.19
C ALA A 97 7.73 -11.78 2.85
N VAL A 98 8.55 -11.24 1.95
CA VAL A 98 8.86 -11.87 0.66
C VAL A 98 9.54 -13.22 0.85
N VAL A 99 10.55 -13.30 1.73
CA VAL A 99 11.27 -14.55 2.00
C VAL A 99 10.34 -15.60 2.63
N SER A 100 9.45 -15.21 3.56
CA SER A 100 8.47 -16.14 4.14
C SER A 100 7.58 -16.74 3.07
N ARG A 101 6.99 -15.87 2.23
CA ARG A 101 6.07 -16.31 1.17
C ARG A 101 6.75 -17.20 0.13
N TYR A 102 8.01 -16.91 -0.21
CA TYR A 102 8.80 -17.77 -1.08
C TYR A 102 9.02 -19.17 -0.45
N ARG A 103 9.43 -19.23 0.82
CA ARG A 103 9.66 -20.49 1.54
C ARG A 103 8.39 -21.30 1.72
N GLU A 104 7.25 -20.65 1.91
CA GLU A 104 5.93 -21.31 1.95
C GLU A 104 5.60 -21.94 0.59
N ALA A 105 5.70 -21.16 -0.49
CA ALA A 105 5.43 -21.65 -1.84
C ALA A 105 6.36 -22.80 -2.25
N ALA A 106 7.65 -22.71 -1.91
CA ALA A 106 8.64 -23.76 -2.18
C ALA A 106 8.29 -25.07 -1.46
N ARG A 107 7.86 -24.99 -0.20
CA ARG A 107 7.40 -26.17 0.56
C ARG A 107 6.17 -26.81 -0.08
N THR A 108 5.17 -26.01 -0.45
CA THR A 108 3.95 -26.50 -1.12
C THR A 108 4.27 -27.19 -2.45
N CYS A 109 5.13 -26.59 -3.28
CA CYS A 109 5.53 -27.19 -4.55
C CYS A 109 6.32 -28.50 -4.36
N SER A 110 7.21 -28.55 -3.36
CA SER A 110 7.94 -29.77 -3.02
C SER A 110 7.02 -30.89 -2.51
N HIS A 111 5.95 -30.54 -1.81
CA HIS A 111 4.95 -31.48 -1.32
C HIS A 111 4.13 -32.06 -2.47
N LEU A 112 3.61 -31.21 -3.36
CA LEU A 112 2.89 -31.64 -4.57
C LEU A 112 3.74 -32.57 -5.44
N ARG A 113 5.01 -32.24 -5.68
CA ARG A 113 5.93 -33.10 -6.45
C ARG A 113 6.10 -34.50 -5.84
N ARG A 114 6.14 -34.63 -4.50
CA ARG A 114 6.24 -35.94 -3.84
C ARG A 114 4.95 -36.74 -3.94
N VAL A 115 3.79 -36.10 -3.80
CA VAL A 115 2.49 -36.78 -3.94
C VAL A 115 2.32 -37.34 -5.36
N PHE A 116 2.67 -36.56 -6.39
CA PHE A 116 2.56 -37.02 -7.79
C PHE A 116 3.65 -38.03 -8.21
N ALA A 117 4.83 -38.04 -7.58
CA ALA A 117 5.87 -39.03 -7.87
C ALA A 117 5.68 -40.38 -7.16
N ALA A 118 4.73 -40.45 -6.22
CA ALA A 118 4.40 -41.65 -5.45
C ALA A 118 3.10 -42.34 -5.92
N SER A 119 2.52 -41.88 -7.05
CA SER A 119 1.37 -42.48 -7.75
C SER A 119 1.81 -43.03 -9.09
#